data_AF-A0A956G4M7-F1
#
_entry.id   AF-A0A956G4M7-F1
#
_cell.length_a   1.000
_cell.length_b   1.000
_cell.length_c   1.000
_cell.angle_alpha   90.00
_cell.angle_beta   90.00
_cell.angle_gamma   90.00
#
_symmetry.space_group_name_H-M   'P 1'
#
loop_
_entity.id
_entity.type
_entity.pdbx_description
1 polymer ?
#
loop_
_entity_poly.entity_id
_entity_poly.type
_entity_poly.pdbx_seq_one_letter_code
_entity_poly.pdbx_strand_id
1 'polypeptide(L)'
;MRIAALVLAILGSLASGGFAVSVLTDSRVDQAEKAMARAKAMGINLSSGYAAKVASAAKRAIYGAWALLAAFVLGIVGGILAFKGIGKIAGPLMLIGALIPGFLQPLYFIFTALLIIGGILAFFAKPKGAARGVHARPVPA
;
A
#
# COMPACT_ATOMS: atom_id res chain seq x y z
N MET A 1 -18.24 -11.89 -2.41
CA MET A 1 -17.31 -11.51 -1.32
C MET A 1 -15.84 -11.72 -1.71
N ARG A 2 -15.33 -12.95 -1.87
CA ARG A 2 -13.90 -13.19 -2.15
C ARG A 2 -13.37 -12.56 -3.44
N ILE A 3 -14.13 -12.68 -4.53
CA ILE A 3 -13.78 -12.09 -5.83
C ILE A 3 -13.76 -10.57 -5.73
N ALA A 4 -14.72 -9.96 -5.04
CA ALA A 4 -14.76 -8.52 -4.82
C ALA A 4 -13.54 -8.02 -4.02
N ALA A 5 -13.16 -8.72 -2.94
CA ALA A 5 -11.97 -8.41 -2.17
C ALA A 5 -10.69 -8.53 -3.01
N LEU A 6 -10.60 -9.54 -3.88
CA LEU A 6 -9.46 -9.73 -4.78
C LEU A 6 -9.40 -8.64 -5.86
N VAL A 7 -10.53 -8.26 -6.46
CA VAL A 7 -10.59 -7.16 -7.44
C VAL A 7 -10.22 -5.83 -6.80
N LEU A 8 -10.74 -5.53 -5.61
CA LEU A 8 -10.38 -4.34 -4.84
C LEU A 8 -8.89 -4.33 -4.46
N ALA A 9 -8.35 -5.48 -4.08
CA ALA A 9 -6.93 -5.63 -3.78
C ALA A 9 -6.07 -5.33 -5.00
N ILE A 10 -6.42 -5.87 -6.17
CA ILE A 10 -5.68 -5.65 -7.42
C ILE A 10 -5.77 -4.17 -7.83
N LEU A 11 -6.96 -3.58 -7.81
CA LEU A 11 -7.16 -2.17 -8.16
C LEU A 11 -6.40 -1.24 -7.21
N GLY A 12 -6.49 -1.45 -5.90
CA GLY A 12 -5.76 -0.67 -4.90
C GLY A 12 -4.24 -0.85 -5.01
N SER A 13 -3.79 -2.07 -5.33
CA SER A 13 -2.39 -2.36 -5.58
C SER A 13 -1.92 -1.60 -6.83
N LEU A 14 -2.59 -1.75 -7.97
CA LEU A 14 -2.24 -1.04 -9.21
C LEU A 14 -2.21 0.49 -9.03
N ALA A 15 -3.19 1.04 -8.31
CA ALA A 15 -3.23 2.46 -7.99
C ALA A 15 -2.02 2.89 -7.14
N SER A 16 -1.69 2.12 -6.10
CA SER A 16 -0.53 2.41 -5.22
C SER A 16 0.80 2.24 -5.94
N GLY A 17 0.95 1.19 -6.76
CA GLY A 17 2.16 0.91 -7.53
C GLY A 17 2.38 1.94 -8.64
N GLY A 18 1.33 2.31 -9.38
CA GLY A 18 1.40 3.36 -10.39
C GLY A 18 1.77 4.72 -9.78
N PHE A 19 1.20 5.04 -8.61
CA PHE A 19 1.56 6.27 -7.91
C PHE A 19 3.00 6.23 -7.38
N ALA A 20 3.46 5.11 -6.83
CA ALA A 20 4.86 4.93 -6.41
C ALA A 20 5.83 5.17 -7.57
N VAL A 21 5.55 4.59 -8.75
CA VAL A 21 6.38 4.80 -9.94
C VAL A 21 6.34 6.26 -10.36
N SER A 22 5.17 6.91 -10.37
CA SER A 22 5.08 8.34 -10.72
C SER A 22 5.89 9.24 -9.77
N VAL A 23 5.94 8.90 -8.48
CA VAL A 23 6.76 9.65 -7.51
C VAL A 23 8.26 9.39 -7.74
N LEU A 24 8.63 8.17 -8.12
CA LEU A 24 10.03 7.82 -8.43
C LEU A 24 10.50 8.42 -9.76
N THR A 25 9.61 8.56 -10.75
CA THR A 25 9.93 9.18 -12.04
C THR A 25 9.69 10.68 -12.07
N ASP A 26 9.07 11.28 -11.04
CA ASP A 26 8.92 12.72 -10.96
C ASP A 26 10.29 13.39 -10.80
N SER A 27 10.76 13.93 -11.91
CA SER A 27 12.00 14.69 -12.06
C SER A 27 12.15 15.81 -11.03
N ARG A 28 11.08 16.25 -10.37
CA ARG A 28 11.15 17.30 -9.34
C ARG A 28 11.93 16.86 -8.10
N VAL A 29 11.82 15.59 -7.69
CA VAL A 29 12.59 15.07 -6.54
C VAL A 29 14.07 15.00 -6.90
N ASP A 30 14.35 14.49 -8.10
CA ASP A 30 15.71 14.31 -8.63
C ASP A 30 16.37 15.66 -8.98
N GLN A 31 15.61 16.63 -9.49
CA GLN A 31 16.06 18.00 -9.71
C GLN A 31 16.29 18.76 -8.41
N ALA A 32 15.45 18.56 -7.38
CA ALA A 32 15.68 19.18 -6.08
C ALA A 32 16.96 18.65 -5.42
N GLU A 33 17.22 17.34 -5.54
CA GLU A 33 18.44 16.72 -5.03
C GLU A 33 19.67 17.16 -5.83
N LYS A 34 19.60 17.19 -7.16
CA LYS A 34 20.67 17.70 -8.04
C LYS A 34 20.92 19.20 -7.86
N ALA A 35 19.88 20.00 -7.65
CA ALA A 35 20.00 21.44 -7.37
C ALA A 35 20.66 21.69 -6.01
N MET A 36 20.32 20.90 -4.97
CA MET A 36 21.00 20.97 -3.68
C MET A 36 22.45 20.49 -3.74
N ALA A 37 22.74 19.41 -4.48
CA ALA A 37 24.11 18.93 -4.70
C ALA A 37 24.96 19.98 -5.42
N ARG A 38 24.40 20.63 -6.46
CA ARG A 38 25.05 21.74 -7.17
C ARG A 38 25.25 22.97 -6.29
N ALA A 39 24.27 23.34 -5.47
CA ALA A 39 24.41 24.48 -4.57
C ALA A 39 25.43 24.24 -3.46
N LYS A 40 25.50 23.00 -2.94
CA LYS A 40 26.54 22.58 -1.97
C LYS A 40 27.93 22.57 -2.61
N ALA A 41 28.05 22.13 -3.86
CA ALA A 41 29.30 22.16 -4.61
C ALA A 41 29.78 23.59 -4.95
N MET A 42 28.84 24.53 -5.11
CA MET A 42 29.14 25.95 -5.34
C MET A 42 29.42 26.75 -4.06
N GLY A 43 29.46 26.10 -2.88
CA GLY A 43 29.74 26.78 -1.61
C GLY A 43 28.66 27.78 -1.18
N ILE A 44 27.49 27.76 -1.83
CA ILE A 44 26.36 28.62 -1.46
C ILE A 44 25.77 28.03 -0.18
N ASN A 45 26.06 28.67 0.96
CA ASN A 45 25.34 28.44 2.20
C ASN A 45 23.89 28.91 2.01
N LEU A 46 23.05 28.10 1.35
CA LEU A 46 21.61 28.25 1.48
C LEU A 46 21.32 28.27 2.98
N SER A 47 20.65 29.32 3.44
CA SER A 47 20.19 29.45 4.83
C SER A 47 19.81 28.07 5.35
N SER A 48 20.53 27.60 6.37
CA SER A 48 20.55 26.19 6.81
C SER A 48 19.14 25.62 7.04
N GLY A 49 18.16 26.46 7.35
CA GLY A 49 16.75 26.10 7.47
C GLY A 49 16.04 25.74 6.15
N TYR A 50 16.37 26.35 5.01
CA TYR A 50 15.71 26.06 3.73
C TYR A 50 16.28 24.78 3.10
N ALA A 51 17.61 24.61 3.12
CA ALA A 51 18.25 23.38 2.65
C ALA A 51 17.80 22.15 3.47
N ALA A 52 17.66 22.28 4.79
CA ALA A 52 17.14 21.22 5.65
C ALA A 52 15.68 20.86 5.34
N LYS A 53 14.82 21.85 5.05
CA LYS A 53 13.41 21.62 4.67
C LYS A 53 13.28 20.89 3.34
N VAL A 54 14.07 21.27 2.33
CA VAL A 54 14.00 20.61 1.01
C VAL A 54 14.59 19.20 1.08
N ALA A 55 15.70 19.00 1.79
CA ALA A 55 16.29 17.67 1.98
C ALA A 55 15.36 16.72 2.76
N SER A 56 14.67 17.21 3.79
CA SER A 56 13.70 16.40 4.55
C SER A 56 12.44 16.09 3.74
N ALA A 57 11.97 17.02 2.90
CA ALA A 57 10.84 16.77 2.00
C ALA A 57 11.17 15.72 0.93
N ALA A 58 12.36 15.80 0.29
CA ALA A 58 12.81 14.81 -0.68
C ALA A 58 12.95 13.42 -0.06
N LYS A 59 13.57 13.31 1.12
CA LYS A 59 13.63 12.04 1.86
C LYS A 59 12.25 11.48 2.16
N ARG A 60 11.31 12.29 2.63
CA ARG A 60 9.92 11.85 2.89
C ARG A 60 9.23 11.32 1.63
N ALA A 61 9.43 11.96 0.48
CA ALA A 61 8.87 11.50 -0.78
C ALA A 61 9.43 10.13 -1.19
N ILE A 62 10.75 9.94 -1.09
CA ILE A 62 11.41 8.66 -1.40
C ILE A 62 10.92 7.56 -0.45
N TYR A 63 10.94 7.79 0.86
CA TYR A 63 10.41 6.83 1.83
C TYR A 63 8.92 6.52 1.60
N GLY A 64 8.14 7.53 1.21
CA GLY A 64 6.74 7.37 0.83
C GLY A 64 6.54 6.47 -0.38
N ALA A 65 7.35 6.64 -1.42
CA ALA A 65 7.33 5.79 -2.61
C ALA A 65 7.69 4.33 -2.30
N TRP A 66 8.73 4.10 -1.48
CA TRP A 66 9.06 2.75 -1.01
C TRP A 66 7.95 2.13 -0.16
N ALA A 67 7.30 2.92 0.70
CA ALA A 67 6.16 2.47 1.48
C ALA A 67 4.95 2.10 0.60
N LEU A 68 4.65 2.90 -0.44
CA LEU A 68 3.62 2.58 -1.44
C LEU A 68 3.94 1.31 -2.23
N LEU A 69 5.22 1.08 -2.55
CA LEU A 69 5.68 -0.13 -3.23
C LEU A 69 5.57 -1.37 -2.32
N ALA A 70 5.88 -1.23 -1.03
CA ALA A 70 5.60 -2.27 -0.04
C ALA A 70 4.09 -2.54 0.09
N ALA A 71 3.27 -1.49 0.11
CA ALA A 71 1.81 -1.58 0.14
C ALA A 71 1.24 -2.32 -1.09
N PHE A 72 1.84 -2.11 -2.27
CA PHE A 72 1.52 -2.85 -3.49
C PHE A 72 1.72 -4.37 -3.30
N VAL A 73 2.90 -4.77 -2.82
CA VAL A 73 3.20 -6.19 -2.59
C VAL A 73 2.28 -6.78 -1.51
N LEU A 74 2.08 -6.05 -0.40
CA LEU A 74 1.18 -6.47 0.68
C LEU A 74 -0.28 -6.56 0.22
N GLY A 75 -0.71 -5.67 -0.70
CA GLY A 75 -2.02 -5.71 -1.33
C GLY A 75 -2.22 -6.97 -2.18
N ILE A 76 -1.23 -7.34 -2.99
CA ILE A 76 -1.28 -8.57 -3.80
C ILE A 76 -1.31 -9.80 -2.89
N VAL A 77 -0.36 -9.89 -1.94
CA VAL A 77 -0.25 -11.02 -1.00
C VAL A 77 -1.52 -11.16 -0.16
N GLY A 78 -2.02 -10.05 0.38
CA GLY A 78 -3.27 -9.99 1.14
C GLY A 78 -4.48 -10.42 0.30
N GLY A 79 -4.56 -10.00 -0.96
CA GLY A 79 -5.62 -10.39 -1.89
C GLY A 79 -5.62 -11.90 -2.16
N ILE A 80 -4.44 -12.48 -2.35
CA ILE A 80 -4.26 -13.94 -2.52
C ILE A 80 -4.66 -14.68 -1.24
N LEU A 81 -4.24 -14.21 -0.06
CA LEU A 81 -4.63 -14.82 1.23
C LEU A 81 -6.14 -14.74 1.47
N ALA A 82 -6.77 -13.61 1.15
CA ALA A 82 -8.21 -13.42 1.24
C ALA A 82 -8.96 -14.39 0.30
N PHE A 83 -8.44 -14.61 -0.90
CA PHE A 83 -9.01 -15.57 -1.86
C PHE A 83 -8.93 -17.01 -1.35
N LYS A 84 -7.81 -17.39 -0.74
CA LYS A 84 -7.63 -18.68 -0.04
C LYS A 84 -8.54 -18.84 1.19
N GLY A 85 -9.23 -17.78 1.61
CA GLY A 85 -10.16 -17.81 2.74
C GLY A 85 -9.48 -17.59 4.09
N ILE A 86 -8.24 -17.11 4.10
CA ILE A 86 -7.47 -16.80 5.31
C ILE A 86 -7.66 -15.31 5.66
N GLY A 87 -8.93 -14.89 5.75
CA GLY A 87 -9.31 -13.48 5.93
C GLY A 87 -8.76 -12.83 7.21
N LYS A 88 -8.54 -13.63 8.27
CA LYS A 88 -8.01 -13.16 9.56
C LYS A 88 -6.59 -12.59 9.48
N ILE A 89 -5.76 -13.09 8.56
CA ILE A 89 -4.38 -12.61 8.37
C ILE A 89 -4.34 -11.61 7.21
N ALA A 90 -5.15 -11.80 6.18
CA ALA A 90 -5.23 -10.91 5.02
C ALA A 90 -5.64 -9.47 5.40
N GLY A 91 -6.66 -9.32 6.25
CA GLY A 91 -7.21 -8.02 6.64
C GLY A 91 -6.18 -7.12 7.34
N PRO A 92 -5.52 -7.56 8.42
CA PRO A 92 -4.47 -6.79 9.09
C PRO A 92 -3.30 -6.47 8.15
N LEU A 93 -2.89 -7.41 7.31
CA LEU A 93 -1.76 -7.23 6.39
C LEU A 93 -2.01 -6.10 5.38
N MET A 94 -3.23 -6.04 4.83
CA MET A 94 -3.67 -4.98 3.92
C MET A 94 -3.83 -3.64 4.62
N LEU A 95 -4.38 -3.64 5.85
CA LEU A 95 -4.54 -2.43 6.66
C LEU A 95 -3.19 -1.82 7.04
N ILE A 96 -2.23 -2.62 7.49
CA ILE A 96 -0.89 -2.16 7.84
C ILE A 96 -0.20 -1.58 6.59
N GLY A 97 -0.32 -2.27 5.45
CA GLY A 97 0.20 -1.79 4.17
C GLY A 97 -0.40 -0.44 3.75
N ALA A 98 -1.67 -0.19 4.05
CA ALA A 98 -2.34 1.08 3.75
C ALA A 98 -2.01 2.21 4.75
N LEU A 99 -1.84 1.87 6.03
CA LEU A 99 -1.64 2.84 7.11
C LEU A 99 -0.28 3.54 7.02
N ILE A 100 0.77 2.78 6.73
CA ILE A 100 2.16 3.28 6.68
C ILE A 100 2.29 4.44 5.67
N PRO A 101 1.98 4.29 4.38
CA PRO A 101 2.09 5.39 3.42
C PRO A 101 1.14 6.55 3.74
N GLY A 102 -0.04 6.29 4.29
CA GLY A 102 -0.98 7.33 4.71
C GLY A 102 -0.44 8.25 5.81
N PHE A 103 0.39 7.72 6.72
CA PHE A 103 1.07 8.53 7.74
C PHE A 103 2.20 9.40 7.18
N LEU A 104 2.84 8.99 6.08
CA LEU A 104 3.91 9.77 5.46
C LEU A 104 3.39 10.95 4.64
N GLN A 105 2.31 10.75 3.88
CA GLN A 105 1.61 11.84 3.19
C GLN A 105 0.10 11.61 3.23
N PRO A 106 -0.69 12.60 3.70
CA PRO A 106 -2.14 12.51 3.72
C PRO A 106 -2.75 12.26 2.33
N LEU A 107 -2.09 12.72 1.27
CA LEU A 107 -2.55 12.50 -0.11
C LEU A 107 -2.57 11.01 -0.49
N TYR A 108 -1.70 10.20 0.12
CA TYR A 108 -1.61 8.77 -0.18
C TYR A 108 -2.79 7.97 0.39
N PHE A 109 -3.52 8.51 1.38
CA PHE A 109 -4.74 7.88 1.89
C PHE A 109 -5.79 7.68 0.81
N ILE A 110 -5.86 8.57 -0.19
CA ILE A 110 -6.83 8.46 -1.29
C ILE A 110 -6.52 7.22 -2.14
N PHE A 111 -5.23 6.96 -2.40
CA PHE A 111 -4.78 5.80 -3.16
C PHE A 111 -4.88 4.50 -2.36
N THR A 112 -4.63 4.56 -1.04
CA THR A 112 -4.73 3.40 -0.16
C THR A 112 -6.15 3.11 0.34
N ALA A 113 -7.11 4.03 0.15
CA ALA A 113 -8.51 3.84 0.55
C ALA A 113 -9.13 2.58 -0.06
N LEU A 114 -8.82 2.28 -1.33
CA LEU A 114 -9.25 1.05 -1.99
C LEU A 114 -8.69 -0.20 -1.31
N LEU A 115 -7.45 -0.13 -0.82
CA LEU A 115 -6.79 -1.20 -0.07
C LEU A 115 -7.42 -1.39 1.32
N ILE A 116 -7.78 -0.29 1.99
CA ILE A 116 -8.49 -0.29 3.28
C ILE A 116 -9.86 -0.95 3.12
N ILE A 117 -10.64 -0.54 2.12
CA ILE A 117 -11.95 -1.12 1.82
C ILE A 117 -11.80 -2.61 1.48
N GLY A 118 -10.83 -2.97 0.65
CA GLY A 118 -10.51 -4.37 0.32
C GLY A 118 -10.14 -5.21 1.56
N GLY A 119 -9.33 -4.66 2.47
CA GLY A 119 -8.94 -5.29 3.72
C GLY A 119 -10.11 -5.49 4.69
N ILE A 120 -11.01 -4.51 4.81
CA ILE A 120 -12.24 -4.63 5.60
C ILE A 120 -13.14 -5.71 5.00
N LEU A 121 -13.34 -5.72 3.68
CA LEU A 121 -14.13 -6.78 3.02
C LEU A 121 -13.51 -8.18 3.18
N ALA A 122 -12.18 -8.28 3.25
CA ALA A 122 -11.50 -9.55 3.47
C ALA A 122 -11.81 -10.18 4.83
N PHE A 123 -12.06 -9.37 5.88
CA PHE A 123 -12.51 -9.89 7.18
C PHE A 123 -13.90 -10.55 7.12
N PHE A 124 -14.80 -10.03 6.27
CA PHE A 124 -16.15 -10.57 6.11
C PHE A 124 -16.23 -11.74 5.12
N ALA A 125 -15.13 -12.11 4.47
CA ALA A 125 -15.09 -13.23 3.54
C ALA A 125 -15.12 -14.59 4.28
N LYS A 126 -16.32 -15.09 4.58
CA LYS A 126 -16.49 -16.40 5.24
C LYS A 126 -15.86 -17.57 4.43
N PRO A 127 -15.24 -18.56 5.10
CA PRO A 127 -14.81 -19.81 4.48
C PRO A 127 -15.99 -20.57 3.86
N LYS A 128 -15.95 -20.92 2.56
CA LYS A 128 -16.99 -21.75 1.91
C LYS A 128 -17.10 -23.19 2.47
N GLY A 129 -16.29 -23.56 3.45
CA GLY A 129 -16.27 -24.90 4.06
C GLY A 129 -17.38 -25.21 5.06
N ALA A 130 -18.11 -24.21 5.57
CA ALA A 130 -19.09 -24.44 6.63
C ALA A 130 -20.45 -25.02 6.15
N ALA A 131 -20.69 -25.11 4.84
CA ALA A 131 -22.00 -25.53 4.31
C ALA A 131 -22.04 -26.97 3.77
N ARG A 132 -20.94 -27.73 3.78
CA ARG A 132 -20.89 -29.10 3.22
C ARG A 132 -20.83 -30.23 4.26
N GLY A 133 -21.04 -29.93 5.55
CA GLY A 133 -20.91 -30.91 6.63
C GLY A 133 -22.18 -31.62 7.10
N VAL A 134 -23.37 -31.30 6.58
CA VAL A 134 -24.66 -31.82 7.12
C VAL A 134 -25.44 -32.68 6.11
N HIS A 135 -24.72 -33.41 5.25
CA HIS A 135 -25.26 -34.63 4.65
C HIS A 135 -24.49 -35.81 5.23
N ALA A 136 -24.63 -35.99 6.55
CA ALA A 136 -24.42 -37.30 7.16
C ALA A 136 -25.38 -38.25 6.45
N ARG A 137 -24.82 -39.20 5.69
CA ARG A 137 -25.59 -40.27 5.05
C ARG A 137 -26.36 -41.02 6.15
N PRO A 138 -27.64 -41.34 5.97
CA PRO A 138 -28.32 -42.24 6.89
C PRO A 138 -27.55 -43.57 6.91
N VAL A 139 -27.22 -44.04 8.11
CA VAL A 139 -26.66 -45.37 8.33
C VAL A 139 -27.77 -46.36 7.99
N PRO A 140 -27.60 -47.25 6.99
CA PRO A 140 -28.58 -48.30 6.73
C PRO A 140 -28.58 -49.31 7.90
N ALA A 141 -29.79 -49.75 8.24
CA ALA A 141 -30.14 -50.61 9.37
C ALA A 141 -29.50 -52.00 9.32
#